data_AF-A0A0R3N171-F1
#
_entry.id   AF-A0A0R3N171-F1
#
_cell.length_a   1.000
_cell.length_b   1.000
_cell.length_c   1.000
_cell.angle_alpha   90.00
_cell.angle_beta   90.00
_cell.angle_gamma   90.00
#
_symmetry.space_group_name_H-M   'P 1'
#
loop_
_entity.id
_entity.type
_entity.pdbx_description
1 polymer ?
#
loop_
_entity_poly.entity_id
_entity_poly.type
_entity_poly.pdbx_seq_one_letter_code
_entity_poly.pdbx_strand_id
1 'polypeptide(L)'
;MRPTINPVLAALARARMQAAPMFAKWCELHGLSPCPAAPAHVARFVVDCAPLGIERLWLAVQDISRLHVSAGLADPTLGGAAAAAISNLAGIDPPRSWPNDRKQRFKSLPYDLQVYVAAHEAQREKALRRAQNEAATARHKLAAYQKNETRTNEESKSNENDTHPNA
;
A
#
# COMPACT_ATOMS: atom_id res chain seq x y z
N MET A 1 48.44 23.53 -14.57
CA MET A 1 47.31 24.01 -15.40
C MET A 1 46.02 23.59 -14.72
N ARG A 2 45.14 24.52 -14.31
CA ARG A 2 43.82 24.17 -13.78
C ARG A 2 42.91 23.81 -14.96
N PRO A 3 42.20 22.68 -14.96
CA PRO A 3 41.26 22.37 -16.02
C PRO A 3 40.14 23.41 -15.99
N THR A 4 39.96 24.15 -17.08
CA THR A 4 38.83 25.05 -17.28
C THR A 4 37.57 24.20 -17.40
N ILE A 5 36.78 24.14 -16.33
CA ILE A 5 35.49 23.45 -16.32
C ILE A 5 34.58 24.16 -17.32
N ASN A 6 34.09 23.43 -18.32
CA ASN A 6 33.15 23.95 -19.30
C ASN A 6 31.90 24.54 -18.58
N PRO A 7 31.53 25.81 -18.82
CA PRO A 7 30.46 26.49 -18.09
C PRO A 7 29.10 25.81 -18.26
N VAL A 8 28.86 25.16 -19.42
CA VAL A 8 27.62 24.39 -19.67
C VAL A 8 27.59 23.15 -18.79
N LEU A 9 28.71 22.43 -18.67
CA LEU A 9 28.80 21.26 -17.79
C LEU A 9 28.63 21.66 -16.31
N ALA A 10 29.19 22.80 -15.91
CA ALA A 10 29.01 23.34 -14.56
C ALA A 10 27.54 23.73 -14.29
N ALA A 11 26.86 24.35 -15.26
CA ALA A 11 25.45 24.71 -15.15
C ALA A 11 24.55 23.46 -15.06
N LEU A 12 24.81 22.44 -15.89
CA LEU A 12 24.09 21.16 -15.84
C LEU A 12 24.31 20.45 -14.50
N ALA A 13 25.54 20.43 -13.98
CA ALA A 13 25.82 19.86 -12.66
C ALA A 13 25.04 20.57 -11.55
N ARG A 14 24.98 21.91 -11.58
CA ARG A 14 24.18 22.70 -10.64
C ARG A 14 22.68 22.42 -10.76
N ALA A 15 22.15 22.37 -11.98
CA ALA A 15 20.74 22.05 -12.22
C ALA A 15 20.37 20.68 -11.66
N ARG A 16 21.25 19.67 -11.82
CA ARG A 16 21.06 18.33 -11.23
C ARG A 16 21.04 18.35 -9.71
N MET A 17 21.94 19.11 -9.08
CA MET A 17 21.94 19.26 -7.61
C MET A 17 20.68 19.94 -7.09
N GLN A 18 20.11 20.87 -7.85
CA GLN A 18 18.86 21.56 -7.49
C GLN A 18 17.61 20.69 -7.68
N ALA A 19 17.64 19.73 -8.61
CA ALA A 19 16.51 18.85 -8.90
C ALA A 19 16.19 17.84 -7.78
N ALA A 20 17.21 17.40 -7.03
CA ALA A 20 17.04 16.49 -5.89
C ALA A 20 17.88 16.95 -4.69
N PRO A 21 17.51 18.09 -4.05
CA PRO A 21 18.42 18.81 -3.15
C PRO A 21 18.73 18.04 -1.86
N MET A 22 17.78 17.25 -1.34
CA MET A 22 18.01 16.44 -0.15
C MET A 22 19.00 15.30 -0.42
N PHE A 23 18.80 14.58 -1.53
CA PHE A 23 19.68 13.49 -1.93
C PHE A 23 21.06 14.00 -2.35
N ALA A 24 21.13 15.13 -3.06
CA ALA A 24 22.39 15.76 -3.46
C ALA A 24 23.26 16.11 -2.25
N LYS A 25 22.68 16.72 -1.20
CA LYS A 25 23.39 17.01 0.05
C LYS A 25 23.84 15.73 0.76
N TRP A 26 22.99 14.72 0.81
CA TRP A 26 23.37 13.43 1.39
C TRP A 26 24.52 12.78 0.61
N CYS A 27 24.50 12.83 -0.72
CA CYS A 27 25.58 12.34 -1.57
C CYS A 27 26.89 13.10 -1.33
N GLU A 28 26.85 14.43 -1.21
CA GLU A 28 28.02 15.26 -0.90
C GLU A 28 28.68 14.83 0.41
N LEU A 29 27.88 14.63 1.47
CA LEU A 29 28.37 14.15 2.77
C LEU A 29 29.02 12.75 2.70
N HIS A 30 28.65 11.94 1.71
CA HIS A 30 29.14 10.58 1.54
C HIS A 30 30.17 10.44 0.39
N GLY A 31 30.57 11.54 -0.24
CA GLY A 31 31.51 11.53 -1.37
C GLY A 31 30.97 10.83 -2.62
N LEU A 32 29.64 10.84 -2.81
CA LEU A 32 28.96 10.19 -3.93
C LEU A 32 28.47 11.22 -4.97
N SER A 33 28.28 10.78 -6.20
CA SER A 33 27.55 11.57 -7.22
C SER A 33 26.04 11.32 -7.11
N PRO A 34 25.20 12.36 -7.12
CA PRO A 34 23.75 12.19 -7.13
C PRO A 34 23.19 11.69 -8.46
N CYS A 35 23.97 11.73 -9.56
CA CYS A 35 23.54 11.28 -10.87
C CYS A 35 24.74 10.89 -11.77
N PRO A 36 24.78 9.68 -12.36
CA PRO A 36 23.87 8.56 -12.11
C PRO A 36 24.07 7.99 -10.69
N ALA A 37 22.97 7.72 -10.00
CA ALA A 37 22.97 7.05 -8.71
C ALA A 37 22.76 5.55 -8.88
N ALA A 38 23.45 4.76 -8.05
CA ALA A 38 23.18 3.33 -7.94
C ALA A 38 21.95 3.09 -7.03
N PRO A 39 21.10 2.07 -7.31
CA PRO A 39 19.99 1.73 -6.42
C PRO A 39 20.40 1.47 -4.97
N ALA A 40 21.60 0.92 -4.74
CA ALA A 40 22.15 0.72 -3.40
C ALA A 40 22.40 2.04 -2.64
N HIS A 41 22.79 3.11 -3.33
CA HIS A 41 22.97 4.43 -2.70
C HIS A 41 21.64 5.04 -2.30
N VAL A 42 20.61 4.90 -3.15
CA VAL A 42 19.25 5.33 -2.82
C VAL A 42 18.69 4.54 -1.64
N ALA A 43 18.91 3.22 -1.60
CA ALA A 43 18.51 2.38 -0.47
C ALA A 43 19.15 2.84 0.84
N ARG A 44 20.47 3.12 0.82
CA ARG A 44 21.18 3.63 2.00
C ARG A 44 20.67 5.01 2.43
N PHE A 45 20.48 5.92 1.49
CA PHE A 45 19.86 7.22 1.75
C PHE A 45 18.51 7.07 2.46
N VAL A 46 17.67 6.14 1.99
CA VAL A 46 16.35 5.90 2.59
C VAL A 46 16.46 5.42 4.04
N VAL A 47 17.42 4.52 4.32
CA VAL A 47 17.69 4.00 5.67
C VAL A 47 18.24 5.09 6.59
N ASP A 48 19.24 5.84 6.13
CA ASP A 48 19.89 6.90 6.92
C ASP A 48 18.92 8.05 7.25
N CYS A 49 17.99 8.34 6.34
CA CYS A 49 16.97 9.39 6.50
C CYS A 49 15.62 8.87 7.03
N ALA A 50 15.54 7.60 7.45
CA ALA A 50 14.31 7.00 8.00
C ALA A 50 13.65 7.81 9.14
N PRO A 51 14.41 8.46 10.07
CA PRO A 51 13.80 9.28 11.12
C PRO A 51 12.97 10.48 10.64
N LEU A 52 13.12 10.90 9.38
CA LEU A 52 12.33 12.00 8.80
C LEU A 52 10.88 11.60 8.49
N GLY A 53 10.59 10.30 8.50
CA GLY A 53 9.29 9.73 8.13
C GLY A 53 9.12 9.56 6.63
N ILE A 54 8.29 8.57 6.26
CA ILE A 54 8.10 8.15 4.87
C ILE A 54 7.54 9.25 3.97
N GLU A 55 6.62 10.08 4.46
CA GLU A 55 5.96 11.14 3.66
C GLU A 55 6.97 12.15 3.09
N ARG A 56 7.89 12.63 3.93
CA ARG A 56 8.92 13.59 3.51
C ARG A 56 9.95 12.92 2.60
N LEU A 57 10.33 11.70 2.95
CA LEU A 57 11.35 10.97 2.22
C LEU A 57 10.85 10.53 0.84
N TRP A 58 9.56 10.21 0.71
CA TRP A 58 8.95 9.85 -0.55
C TRP A 58 9.03 10.97 -1.58
N LEU A 59 8.80 12.23 -1.17
CA LEU A 59 9.00 13.39 -2.05
C LEU A 59 10.44 13.48 -2.55
N ALA A 60 11.42 13.26 -1.67
CA ALA A 60 12.84 13.24 -2.04
C ALA A 60 13.16 12.08 -3.00
N VAL A 61 12.57 10.89 -2.80
CA VAL A 61 12.72 9.75 -3.72
C VAL A 61 12.14 10.08 -5.09
N GLN A 62 10.97 10.73 -5.16
CA GLN A 62 10.41 11.18 -6.44
C GLN A 62 11.30 12.20 -7.15
N ASP A 63 11.95 13.10 -6.41
CA ASP A 63 12.95 14.01 -6.98
C ASP A 63 14.14 13.27 -7.59
N ILE A 64 14.63 12.22 -6.93
CA ILE A 64 15.70 11.35 -7.48
C ILE A 64 15.24 10.70 -8.79
N SER A 65 14.02 10.16 -8.82
CA SER A 65 13.43 9.56 -10.03
C SER A 65 13.36 10.59 -11.17
N ARG A 66 12.78 11.77 -10.91
CA ARG A 66 12.69 12.88 -11.89
C ARG A 66 14.06 13.32 -12.41
N LEU A 67 15.05 13.42 -11.52
CA LEU A 67 16.43 13.76 -11.89
C LEU A 67 17.01 12.75 -12.89
N HIS A 68 16.79 11.45 -12.68
CA HIS A 68 17.32 10.42 -13.58
C HIS A 68 16.55 10.35 -14.90
N VAL A 69 15.22 10.37 -14.84
CA VAL A 69 14.36 10.30 -16.03
C VAL A 69 14.59 11.52 -16.94
N SER A 70 14.68 12.73 -16.38
CA SER A 70 14.96 13.94 -17.17
C SER A 70 16.35 13.95 -17.80
N ALA A 71 17.30 13.19 -17.24
CA ALA A 71 18.62 12.98 -17.81
C ALA A 71 18.67 11.83 -18.84
N GLY A 72 17.55 11.16 -19.12
CA GLY A 72 17.47 9.99 -20.02
C GLY A 72 18.09 8.72 -19.42
N LEU A 73 18.20 8.64 -18.10
CA LEU A 73 18.79 7.52 -17.37
C LEU A 73 17.73 6.61 -16.77
N ALA A 74 18.12 5.38 -16.45
CA ALA A 74 17.28 4.46 -15.70
C ALA A 74 16.98 5.03 -14.30
N ASP A 75 15.76 4.82 -13.83
CA ASP A 75 15.32 5.26 -12.52
C ASP A 75 15.90 4.34 -11.41
N PRO A 76 16.80 4.86 -10.55
CA PRO A 76 17.42 4.05 -9.51
C PRO A 76 16.48 3.74 -8.34
N THR A 77 15.35 4.45 -8.23
CA THR A 77 14.37 4.27 -7.14
C THR A 77 13.50 3.03 -7.34
N LEU A 78 13.36 2.57 -8.59
CA LEU A 78 12.64 1.36 -8.96
C LEU A 78 13.50 0.09 -8.84
N GLY A 79 14.80 0.24 -8.59
CA GLY A 79 15.71 -0.90 -8.41
C GLY A 79 15.41 -1.66 -7.12
N GLY A 80 15.59 -2.99 -7.14
CA GLY A 80 15.17 -3.88 -6.05
C GLY A 80 15.65 -3.47 -4.65
N ALA A 81 16.88 -2.99 -4.51
CA ALA A 81 17.40 -2.51 -3.22
C ALA A 81 16.68 -1.24 -2.72
N ALA A 82 16.48 -0.26 -3.61
CA ALA A 82 15.81 1.00 -3.28
C ALA A 82 14.32 0.76 -2.97
N ALA A 83 13.64 0.04 -3.85
CA ALA A 83 12.23 -0.30 -3.68
C ALA A 83 11.98 -1.10 -2.38
N ALA A 84 12.85 -2.06 -2.05
CA ALA A 84 12.76 -2.81 -0.80
C ALA A 84 12.96 -1.92 0.43
N ALA A 85 13.94 -1.00 0.42
CA ALA A 85 14.17 -0.06 1.51
C ALA A 85 12.95 0.86 1.74
N ILE A 86 12.38 1.38 0.65
CA ILE A 86 11.18 2.23 0.69
C ILE A 86 9.98 1.45 1.23
N SER A 87 9.74 0.23 0.74
CA SER A 87 8.61 -0.59 1.18
C SER A 87 8.74 -1.01 2.65
N ASN A 88 9.96 -1.34 3.11
CA ASN A 88 10.22 -1.64 4.51
C ASN A 88 9.98 -0.43 5.42
N LEU A 89 10.42 0.77 5.00
CA LEU A 89 10.17 1.99 5.75
C LEU A 89 8.69 2.38 5.77
N ALA A 90 7.98 2.17 4.67
CA ALA A 90 6.56 2.45 4.56
C ALA A 90 5.72 1.60 5.54
N GLY A 91 6.15 0.37 5.82
CA GLY A 91 5.46 -0.52 6.75
C GLY A 91 4.03 -0.88 6.33
N ILE A 92 3.71 -0.75 5.03
CA ILE A 92 2.38 -1.05 4.51
C ILE A 92 2.30 -2.55 4.24
N ASP A 93 1.51 -3.24 5.04
CA ASP A 93 1.26 -4.66 4.83
C ASP A 93 0.32 -4.90 3.65
N PRO A 94 0.61 -5.90 2.79
CA PRO A 94 -0.33 -6.31 1.77
C PRO A 94 -1.59 -6.90 2.42
N PRO A 95 -2.76 -6.83 1.75
CA PRO A 95 -3.99 -7.39 2.29
C PRO A 95 -3.86 -8.86 2.67
N ARG A 96 -4.38 -9.22 3.85
CA ARG A 96 -4.18 -10.56 4.45
C ARG A 96 -4.74 -11.68 3.58
N SER A 97 -5.88 -11.42 2.93
CA SER A 97 -6.61 -12.35 2.07
C SER A 97 -5.90 -12.67 0.75
N TRP A 98 -4.85 -11.91 0.40
CA TRP A 98 -4.17 -12.10 -0.86
C TRP A 98 -3.27 -13.35 -0.84
N PRO A 99 -3.18 -14.08 -1.96
CA PRO A 99 -2.19 -15.14 -2.14
C PRO A 99 -0.76 -14.58 -2.18
N ASN A 100 0.23 -15.44 -1.91
CA ASN A 100 1.62 -15.04 -1.69
C ASN A 100 2.26 -14.35 -2.90
N ASP A 101 1.94 -14.77 -4.11
CA ASP A 101 2.40 -14.16 -5.36
C ASP A 101 1.96 -12.70 -5.47
N ARG A 102 0.71 -12.39 -5.09
CA ARG A 102 0.19 -11.02 -5.07
C ARG A 102 0.79 -10.19 -3.95
N LYS A 103 1.01 -10.78 -2.77
CA LYS A 103 1.71 -10.12 -1.66
C LYS A 103 3.13 -9.73 -2.05
N GLN A 104 3.83 -10.58 -2.79
CA GLN A 104 5.17 -10.27 -3.30
C GLN A 104 5.13 -9.14 -4.34
N ARG A 105 4.20 -9.19 -5.30
CA ARG A 105 4.02 -8.09 -6.27
C ARG A 105 3.64 -6.77 -5.61
N PHE A 106 2.81 -6.80 -4.57
CA PHE A 106 2.45 -5.60 -3.80
C PHE A 106 3.69 -4.89 -3.25
N LYS A 107 4.63 -5.64 -2.66
CA LYS A 107 5.88 -5.07 -2.10
C LYS A 107 6.80 -4.45 -3.15
N SER A 108 6.66 -4.85 -4.43
CA SER A 108 7.39 -4.22 -5.55
C SER A 108 6.73 -2.96 -6.10
N LEU A 109 5.52 -2.63 -5.66
CA LEU A 109 4.85 -1.41 -6.09
C LEU A 109 5.52 -0.16 -5.48
N PRO A 110 5.52 0.97 -6.19
CA PRO A 110 5.76 2.29 -5.61
C PRO A 110 4.91 2.57 -4.36
N TYR A 111 5.44 3.36 -3.42
CA TYR A 111 4.80 3.63 -2.13
C TYR A 111 3.38 4.20 -2.23
N ASP A 112 3.18 5.18 -3.11
CA ASP A 112 1.88 5.79 -3.39
C ASP A 112 0.84 4.75 -3.87
N LEU A 113 1.25 3.82 -4.72
CA LEU A 113 0.40 2.73 -5.18
C LEU A 113 0.13 1.72 -4.06
N GLN A 114 1.10 1.44 -3.18
CA GLN A 114 0.85 0.62 -1.98
C GLN A 114 -0.21 1.26 -1.08
N VAL A 115 -0.09 2.57 -0.80
CA VAL A 115 -1.07 3.33 0.01
C VAL A 115 -2.46 3.24 -0.62
N TYR A 116 -2.58 3.54 -1.91
CA TYR A 116 -3.85 3.52 -2.62
C TYR A 116 -4.52 2.15 -2.59
N VAL A 117 -3.76 1.10 -2.94
CA VAL A 117 -4.29 -0.27 -2.99
C VAL A 117 -4.68 -0.77 -1.60
N ALA A 118 -3.86 -0.51 -0.58
CA ALA A 118 -4.18 -0.91 0.79
C ALA A 118 -5.45 -0.24 1.31
N ALA A 119 -5.61 1.08 1.07
CA ALA A 119 -6.80 1.82 1.46
C ALA A 119 -8.06 1.30 0.73
N HIS A 120 -7.96 1.08 -0.58
CA HIS A 120 -9.05 0.56 -1.40
C HIS A 120 -9.50 -0.84 -0.95
N GLU A 121 -8.56 -1.75 -0.69
CA GLU A 121 -8.87 -3.11 -0.24
C GLU A 121 -9.46 -3.12 1.17
N ALA A 122 -8.97 -2.27 2.09
CA ALA A 122 -9.55 -2.14 3.43
C ALA A 122 -11.02 -1.66 3.37
N GLN A 123 -11.34 -0.70 2.49
CA GLN A 123 -12.71 -0.25 2.26
C GLN A 123 -13.59 -1.37 1.71
N ARG A 124 -13.07 -2.13 0.73
CA ARG A 124 -13.79 -3.25 0.12
C ARG A 124 -14.05 -4.37 1.14
N GLU A 125 -13.08 -4.72 1.96
CA GLU A 125 -13.23 -5.72 3.02
C GLU A 125 -14.27 -5.30 4.05
N LYS A 126 -14.28 -4.02 4.44
CA LYS A 126 -15.29 -3.46 5.35
C LYS A 126 -16.71 -3.57 4.77
N ALA A 127 -16.87 -3.29 3.47
CA ALA A 127 -18.16 -3.41 2.79
C ALA A 127 -18.62 -4.87 2.71
N LEU A 128 -17.72 -5.79 2.36
CA LEU A 128 -18.01 -7.22 2.31
C LEU A 128 -18.42 -7.78 3.69
N ARG A 129 -17.70 -7.41 4.75
CA ARG A 129 -18.03 -7.82 6.12
C ARG A 129 -19.41 -7.35 6.55
N ARG A 130 -19.80 -6.11 6.19
CA ARG A 130 -21.15 -5.58 6.46
C ARG A 130 -22.22 -6.40 5.74
N ALA A 131 -22.06 -6.61 4.44
CA ALA A 131 -23.01 -7.40 3.64
C ALA A 131 -23.15 -8.84 4.16
N GLN A 132 -22.05 -9.48 4.57
CA GLN A 132 -22.08 -10.82 5.15
C GLN A 132 -22.82 -10.86 6.49
N ASN A 133 -22.58 -9.89 7.37
CA ASN A 133 -23.28 -9.79 8.65
C ASN A 133 -24.77 -9.51 8.48
N GLU A 134 -25.15 -8.66 7.53
CA GLU A 134 -26.55 -8.37 7.19
C GLU A 134 -27.25 -9.61 6.64
N ALA A 135 -26.61 -10.32 5.70
CA ALA A 135 -27.14 -11.57 5.15
C ALA A 135 -27.28 -12.65 6.22
N ALA A 136 -26.31 -12.79 7.12
CA ALA A 136 -26.39 -13.72 8.26
C ALA A 136 -27.56 -13.35 9.19
N THR A 137 -27.70 -12.07 9.53
CA THR A 137 -28.81 -11.57 10.36
C THR A 137 -30.16 -11.85 9.72
N ALA A 138 -30.31 -11.61 8.41
CA ALA A 138 -31.53 -11.90 7.66
C ALA A 138 -31.86 -13.40 7.69
N ARG A 139 -30.88 -14.28 7.49
CA ARG A 139 -31.05 -15.73 7.58
C ARG A 139 -31.50 -16.17 8.97
N HIS A 140 -30.91 -15.63 10.04
CA HIS A 140 -31.32 -15.93 11.40
C HIS A 140 -32.75 -15.48 11.69
N LYS A 141 -33.15 -14.28 11.24
CA LYS A 141 -34.53 -13.79 11.37
C LYS A 141 -35.52 -14.70 10.62
N LEU A 142 -35.24 -15.04 9.37
CA LEU A 142 -36.08 -15.93 8.57
C LEU A 142 -36.25 -17.31 9.22
N ALA A 143 -35.15 -17.91 9.70
CA ALA A 143 -35.21 -19.19 10.40
C ALA A 143 -36.04 -19.12 11.69
N ALA A 144 -35.95 -18.01 12.43
CA ALA A 144 -36.76 -17.80 13.63
C ALA A 144 -38.27 -17.67 13.29
N TYR A 145 -38.63 -16.94 12.24
CA TYR A 145 -40.02 -16.86 11.78
C TYR A 145 -40.56 -18.22 11.37
N GLN A 146 -39.81 -18.99 10.56
CA GLN A 146 -40.22 -20.33 10.14
C GLN A 146 -40.42 -21.30 11.31
N LYS A 147 -39.56 -21.23 12.34
CA LYS A 147 -39.67 -22.05 13.55
C LYS A 147 -40.90 -21.67 14.40
N ASN A 148 -41.21 -20.38 14.49
CA ASN A 148 -42.40 -19.92 15.21
C ASN A 148 -43.69 -20.28 14.48
N GLU A 149 -43.71 -20.20 13.14
CA GLU A 149 -44.84 -20.65 12.31
C GLU A 149 -45.07 -22.16 12.43
N THR A 150 -44.02 -22.98 12.40
CA THR A 150 -44.16 -24.43 12.60
C THR A 150 -44.70 -24.77 13.99
N ARG A 151 -44.20 -24.11 15.04
CA ARG A 151 -44.67 -24.31 16.42
C ARG A 151 -46.13 -23.92 16.62
N THR A 152 -46.55 -22.78 16.07
CA THR A 152 -47.95 -22.32 16.17
C THR A 152 -48.91 -23.22 15.40
N ASN A 153 -48.49 -23.76 14.25
CA ASN A 153 -49.28 -24.75 13.51
C ASN A 153 -49.40 -26.10 14.25
N GLU A 154 -48.35 -26.54 14.93
CA GLU A 154 -48.38 -27.76 15.75
C GLU A 154 -49.28 -27.59 16.97
N GLU A 155 -49.18 -26.48 17.72
CA GLU A 155 -50.03 -26.18 18.88
C GLU A 155 -51.52 -26.06 18.50
N SER A 156 -51.81 -25.51 17.32
CA SER A 156 -53.18 -25.39 16.79
C SER A 156 -53.79 -26.77 16.45
N LYS A 157 -53.01 -27.68 15.87
CA LYS A 157 -53.47 -29.04 15.53
C LYS A 157 -53.67 -29.94 16.75
N SER A 158 -52.88 -29.75 17.82
CA SER A 158 -53.08 -30.50 19.07
C SER A 158 -54.38 -30.09 19.78
N ASN A 159 -54.73 -28.80 19.80
CA ASN A 159 -55.97 -28.33 20.42
C ASN A 159 -57.23 -28.78 19.65
N GLU A 160 -57.15 -28.95 18.34
CA GLU A 160 -58.29 -29.38 17.51
C GLU A 160 -58.62 -30.88 17.71
N ASN A 161 -57.61 -31.71 18.01
CA ASN A 161 -57.80 -33.15 18.27
C ASN A 161 -58.33 -33.49 19.68
N ASP A 162 -58.17 -32.60 20.67
CA ASP A 162 -58.66 -32.83 22.04
C ASP A 162 -60.15 -32.48 22.23
N THR A 163 -60.83 -31.96 21.20
CA THR A 163 -62.22 -31.45 21.32
C THR A 163 -63.31 -32.46 20.88
N HIS A 164 -62.98 -33.73 20.61
CA HIS A 164 -64.00 -34.76 20.37
C HIS A 164 -64.21 -35.65 21.61
N PRO A 165 -65.21 -35.38 22.47
CA PRO A 165 -65.65 -36.36 23.46
C PRO A 165 -66.35 -37.51 22.74
N ASN A 166 -65.84 -38.73 22.95
CA ASN A 166 -66.54 -39.97 22.59
C ASN A 166 -67.95 -39.95 23.19
N ALA A 167 -68.96 -39.96 22.32
CA ALA A 167 -70.36 -40.21 22.66
C ALA A 167 -70.74 -41.63 22.26
#